data_AF-A0A074M817-F1
#
_entry.id   AF-A0A074M817-F1
#
_cell.length_a   1.000
_cell.length_b   1.000
_cell.length_c   1.000
_cell.angle_alpha   90.00
_cell.angle_beta   90.00
_cell.angle_gamma   90.00
#
_symmetry.space_group_name_H-M   'P 1'
#
loop_
_entity.id
_entity.type
_entity.pdbx_description
1 polymer ?
#
loop_
_entity_poly.entity_id
_entity_poly.type
_entity_poly.pdbx_seq_one_letter_code
_entity_poly.pdbx_strand_id
1 'polypeptide(L)' 'MAAEVGRSHTTIRRVRNAFGLRPHPSEKFMLSSGPLFVDKMQDIVGLYISLPDRTVVLRLDQKSQIKALDR' A
#
# COMPACT_ATOMS: atom_id res chain seq x y z
N MET A 1 -11.38 11.25 -8.99
CA MET A 1 -10.94 11.67 -10.34
C MET A 1 -12.03 12.36 -11.17
N ALA A 2 -13.11 11.69 -11.63
CA ALA A 2 -14.10 12.36 -12.51
C ALA A 2 -14.80 13.55 -11.80
N ALA A 3 -15.29 13.32 -10.58
CA ALA A 3 -15.87 14.35 -9.73
C ALA A 3 -14.86 15.46 -9.35
N GLU A 4 -13.62 15.09 -9.02
CA GLU A 4 -12.55 16.04 -8.65
C GLU A 4 -12.19 16.99 -9.79
N VAL A 5 -12.26 16.54 -11.05
CA VAL A 5 -11.94 17.34 -12.24
C VAL A 5 -13.22 17.94 -12.86
N GLY A 6 -14.39 17.73 -12.25
CA GLY A 6 -15.68 18.25 -12.75
C GLY A 6 -16.07 17.73 -14.13
N ARG A 7 -15.63 16.52 -14.50
CA ARG A 7 -15.92 15.91 -15.81
C ARG A 7 -16.77 14.67 -15.67
N SER A 8 -17.53 14.35 -16.71
CA SER A 8 -18.29 13.11 -16.76
C SER A 8 -17.35 11.89 -16.79
N HIS A 9 -17.85 10.78 -16.25
CA HIS A 9 -17.13 9.50 -16.28
C HIS A 9 -16.82 9.04 -17.72
N THR A 10 -17.69 9.36 -18.69
CA THR A 10 -17.49 9.01 -20.10
C THR A 10 -16.33 9.78 -20.72
N THR A 11 -16.17 11.06 -20.41
CA THR A 11 -15.03 11.87 -20.86
C THR A 11 -13.72 11.34 -20.28
N ILE A 12 -13.67 11.07 -18.98
CA ILE A 12 -12.48 10.49 -18.31
C ILE A 12 -12.11 9.14 -18.93
N ARG A 13 -13.09 8.29 -19.23
CA ARG A 13 -12.86 6.98 -19.88
C ARG A 13 -12.28 7.12 -21.28
N ARG A 14 -12.81 8.05 -22.10
CA ARG A 14 -12.31 8.29 -23.46
C ARG A 14 -10.86 8.75 -23.45
N VAL A 15 -10.52 9.69 -22.57
CA VAL A 15 -9.15 10.20 -22.41
C VAL A 15 -8.21 9.07 -21.99
N ARG A 16 -8.58 8.26 -20.99
CA ARG A 16 -7.74 7.13 -20.57
C ARG A 16 -7.49 6.13 -21.70
N ASN A 17 -8.52 5.78 -22.47
CA ASN A 17 -8.37 4.85 -23.59
C ASN A 17 -7.51 5.42 -24.72
N ALA A 18 -7.68 6.71 -25.04
CA ALA A 18 -6.91 7.38 -26.10
C ALA A 18 -5.40 7.44 -25.78
N PHE A 19 -5.05 7.58 -24.50
CA PHE A 19 -3.66 7.71 -24.06
C PHE A 19 -3.12 6.45 -23.35
N GLY A 20 -3.86 5.34 -23.35
CA GLY A 20 -3.46 4.11 -22.64
C GLY A 20 -3.24 4.29 -21.14
N LEU A 21 -3.83 5.31 -20.53
CA LEU A 21 -3.61 5.67 -19.13
C LEU A 21 -4.33 4.68 -18.22
N ARG A 22 -3.55 3.92 -17.46
CA ARG A 22 -4.07 3.11 -16.36
C ARG A 22 -4.32 3.99 -15.14
N PRO A 23 -5.42 3.80 -14.40
CA PRO A 23 -5.56 4.41 -13.09
C PRO A 23 -4.35 4.03 -12.24
N HIS A 24 -3.85 5.00 -11.47
CA HIS A 24 -2.83 4.69 -10.47
C HIS A 24 -3.41 3.62 -9.53
N PRO A 25 -2.71 2.49 -9.32
CA PRO A 25 -3.14 1.51 -8.35
C PRO A 25 -3.05 2.16 -6.97
N SER A 26 -4.20 2.38 -6.33
CA SER A 26 -4.21 2.71 -4.91
C SER A 26 -3.73 1.47 -4.15
N GLU A 27 -2.55 1.52 -3.56
CA GLU A 27 -2.09 0.47 -2.66
C GLU A 27 -3.11 0.35 -1.52
N LYS A 28 -3.76 -0.81 -1.42
CA LYS A 28 -4.56 -1.12 -0.25
C LYS A 28 -3.59 -1.52 0.86
N PHE A 29 -3.43 -0.63 1.83
CA PHE A 29 -2.70 -0.97 3.04
C PHE A 29 -3.54 -1.97 3.84
N MET A 30 -3.07 -3.22 3.90
CA MET A 30 -3.70 -4.23 4.75
C MET A 30 -3.22 -4.03 6.18
N LEU A 31 -3.99 -3.25 6.95
CA LEU A 31 -3.79 -3.13 8.39
C LEU A 31 -4.33 -4.40 9.06
N SER A 32 -3.57 -4.98 9.99
CA SER A 32 -4.08 -6.05 10.83
C SER A 32 -5.06 -5.49 11.86
N SER A 33 -6.26 -6.06 11.95
CA SER A 33 -7.31 -5.67 12.92
C SER A 33 -7.16 -6.37 14.28
N GLY A 34 -6.02 -7.02 14.53
CA GLY A 34 -5.80 -7.74 15.79
C GLY A 34 -5.77 -6.79 16.99
N PRO A 35 -6.32 -7.17 18.15
CA PRO A 35 -6.38 -6.29 19.33
C PRO A 35 -4.99 -5.86 19.84
N LEU A 36 -3.94 -6.64 19.54
CA LEU A 36 -2.55 -6.36 19.91
C LEU A 36 -1.71 -5.77 18.77
N PHE A 37 -2.33 -5.32 17.69
CA PHE A 37 -1.61 -4.82 16.52
C PHE A 37 -0.77 -3.58 16.86
N VAL A 38 -1.36 -2.64 17.60
CA VAL A 38 -0.72 -1.37 17.95
C VAL A 38 0.49 -1.62 18.84
N ASP A 39 0.35 -2.47 19.87
CA ASP A 39 1.44 -2.78 20.81
C ASP A 39 2.62 -3.44 20.08
N LYS A 40 2.34 -4.45 19.24
CA LYS A 40 3.39 -5.10 18.43
C LYS A 40 4.07 -4.13 17.46
N MET A 41 3.32 -3.21 16.86
CA MET A 41 3.92 -2.21 15.98
C MET A 41 4.83 -1.26 16.75
N GLN A 42 4.44 -0.83 17.95
CA GLN A 42 5.27 0.00 18.81
C GLN A 42 6.54 -0.72 19.26
N ASP A 43 6.47 -2.01 19.61
CA ASP A 43 7.63 -2.81 19.99
C ASP A 43 8.65 -2.93 18.83
N ILE A 44 8.16 -3.23 17.62
CA ILE A 44 9.00 -3.38 16.43
C ILE A 44 9.64 -2.04 16.03
N VAL A 45 8.87 -0.95 16.05
CA VAL A 45 9.37 0.39 15.70
C VAL A 45 10.35 0.89 16.77
N GLY A 46 10.05 0.66 18.05
CA GLY A 46 10.94 0.96 19.17
C GLY A 46 12.29 0.25 19.03
N LEU A 47 12.29 -1.03 18.61
CA LEU A 47 13.52 -1.77 18.32
C LEU A 47 14.35 -1.11 17.19
N TYR A 48 13.72 -0.53 16.18
CA TYR A 48 14.41 0.18 15.10
C TYR A 48 14.93 1.57 15.49
N ILE A 49 14.30 2.24 16.46
CA ILE A 49 14.67 3.59 16.88
C ILE A 49 15.77 3.55 17.95
N SER A 50 15.70 2.59 18.88
CA SER A 50 16.68 2.39 19.94
C SER A 50 17.30 1.00 19.81
N LEU A 51 18.16 0.80 18.80
CA LEU A 51 18.93 -0.43 18.68
C LEU A 51 19.96 -0.51 19.81
N PRO A 52 19.93 -1.57 20.65
CA PRO A 52 21.02 -1.86 21.57
C PRO A 52 22.33 -2.17 20.82
N ASP A 53 23.48 -1.90 21.45
CA ASP A 53 24.79 -2.24 20.88
C ASP A 53 24.86 -3.74 20.52
N ARG A 54 25.27 -4.02 19.29
CA ARG A 54 25.42 -5.37 18.69
C ARG A 54 24.11 -6.12 18.38
N THR A 55 23.02 -5.41 18.06
CA THR A 55 21.75 -6.05 17.70
C THR A 55 21.66 -6.36 16.20
N VAL A 56 21.27 -7.59 15.84
CA VAL A 56 20.99 -8.01 14.46
C VAL A 56 19.47 -8.07 14.26
N VAL A 57 18.93 -7.25 13.35
CA VAL A 57 17.50 -7.26 13.00
C VAL A 57 17.29 -8.02 11.70
N LEU A 58 16.69 -9.21 11.79
CA LEU A 58 16.28 -10.01 10.63
C LEU A 58 14.83 -9.71 10.27
N ARG A 59 14.60 -9.17 9.07
CA ARG A 59 13.26 -8.99 8.50
C ARG A 59 12.94 -10.15 7.58
N LEU A 60 11.93 -10.94 7.93
CA LEU A 60 11.32 -11.95 7.07
C LEU A 60 9.95 -11.43 6.66
N ASP A 61 9.85 -10.88 5.45
CA ASP A 61 8.57 -10.49 4.88
C ASP A 61 8.11 -11.61 3.93
N GLN A 62 7.06 -12.32 4.33
CA GLN A 62 6.34 -13.16 3.37
C GLN A 62 5.44 -12.23 2.56
N LYS A 63 5.96 -11.76 1.44
CA LYS A 63 5.16 -11.03 0.46
C LYS A 63 4.10 -12.00 -0.07
N SER A 64 2.89 -11.98 0.52
CA SER A 64 1.76 -12.72 -0.03
C SER A 64 1.58 -12.24 -1.46
N GLN A 65 1.66 -13.18 -2.39
CA GLN A 65 1.60 -12.99 -3.84
C GLN A 65 0.95 -11.65 -4.20
N ILE A 66 1.75 -10.72 -4.73
CA ILE A 66 1.20 -9.58 -5.45
C ILE A 66 0.25 -10.22 -6.46
N LYS A 67 -1.05 -9.95 -6.37
CA LYS A 67 -1.98 -10.34 -7.44
C LYS A 67 -1.41 -9.68 -8.70
N ALA A 68 -0.69 -10.48 -9.49
CA ALA A 68 -0.44 -10.14 -10.87
C ALA A 68 -1.83 -9.84 -11.41
N LEU A 69 -2.03 -8.60 -11.83
CA LEU A 69 -3.26 -8.16 -12.45
C LEU A 69 -3.40 -9.04 -13.68
N ASP A 70 -4.15 -10.14 -13.55
CA ASP A 70 -4.57 -10.93 -14.69
C ASP A 70 -5.42 -10.02 -15.56
N ARG A 71 -5.19 -10.15 -16.85
CA ARG A 71 -5.30 -9.11 -17.88
C ARG A 71 -6.68 -8.48 -18.01
#